data_AF-A0A850DTC8-F1
#
_entry.id   AF-A0A850DTC8-F1
#
_cell.length_a   1.000
_cell.length_b   1.000
_cell.length_c   1.000
_cell.angle_alpha   90.00
_cell.angle_beta   90.00
_cell.angle_gamma   90.00
#
_symmetry.space_group_name_H-M   'P 1'
#
loop_
_entity.id
_entity.type
_entity.pdbx_description
1 polymer ?
#
loop_
_entity_poly.entity_id
_entity_poly.type
_entity_poly.pdbx_seq_one_letter_code
_entity_poly.pdbx_strand_id
1 'polypeptide(L)'
;MFEWFSIVRVTTMEGVRWVLGALNDAAGPVSKNQAFVWVRRMQELGMIERARVPPFRGTMLYATPRAIKKRAPDLLRQTTRHELMVSVISARYIHAGWHWDRDLDKAEALHEADGVASSDGVTDLVEVELTAKRRTRYEEVFRSFRERLDDDPELRVVYLCTVDAGRVVRDALTKGAGMDIASRTYVVDLFGRDGAWIGDEYPAGLFDATSPKVAASEPIEGIGAWMR
;
A
#
# COMPACT_ATOMS: atom_id res chain seq x y z
N MET A 1 -3.09 16.15 3.52
CA MET A 1 -4.42 15.54 3.18
C MET A 1 -4.75 15.64 1.70
N PHE A 2 -4.95 16.84 1.12
CA PHE A 2 -5.30 16.93 -0.31
C PHE A 2 -4.13 16.63 -1.25
N GLU A 3 -2.90 16.87 -0.82
CA GLU A 3 -1.70 16.36 -1.48
C GLU A 3 -1.71 14.83 -1.59
N TRP A 4 -1.96 14.14 -0.47
CA TRP A 4 -2.17 12.69 -0.46
C TRP A 4 -3.30 12.24 -1.39
N PHE A 5 -4.46 12.90 -1.39
CA PHE A 5 -5.54 12.62 -2.35
C PHE A 5 -5.15 12.88 -3.82
N SER A 6 -4.16 13.74 -4.06
CA SER A 6 -3.63 13.97 -5.39
C SER A 6 -2.82 12.76 -5.87
N ILE A 7 -2.24 11.99 -4.94
CA ILE A 7 -1.48 10.76 -5.17
C ILE A 7 -2.44 9.56 -5.21
N VAL A 8 -3.18 9.30 -4.13
CA VAL A 8 -4.19 8.23 -4.05
C VAL A 8 -5.57 8.80 -4.33
N ARG A 9 -6.14 8.42 -5.48
CA ARG A 9 -7.29 9.13 -6.07
C ARG A 9 -8.63 8.75 -5.45
N VAL A 10 -8.67 7.60 -4.78
CA VAL A 10 -9.84 7.07 -4.10
C VAL A 10 -9.39 6.39 -2.81
N THR A 11 -10.20 6.46 -1.77
CA THR A 11 -9.93 5.80 -0.49
C THR A 11 -11.21 5.40 0.22
N THR A 12 -11.07 4.81 1.41
CA THR A 12 -12.16 4.51 2.34
C THR A 12 -12.06 5.40 3.57
N MET A 13 -13.05 5.31 4.47
CA MET A 13 -12.96 5.96 5.77
C MET A 13 -11.71 5.52 6.54
N GLU A 14 -11.21 4.30 6.32
CA GLU A 14 -10.03 3.79 7.00
C GLU A 14 -8.77 4.57 6.61
N GLY A 15 -8.53 4.78 5.31
CA GLY A 15 -7.41 5.60 4.84
C GLY A 15 -7.47 7.02 5.39
N VAL A 16 -8.67 7.63 5.41
CA VAL A 16 -8.86 8.96 6.02
C VAL A 16 -8.51 8.97 7.51
N ARG A 17 -8.89 7.95 8.28
CA ARG A 17 -8.59 7.87 9.71
C ARG A 17 -7.09 7.85 9.97
N TRP A 18 -6.33 7.07 9.19
CA TRP A 18 -4.88 6.96 9.33
C TRP A 18 -4.15 8.24 8.93
N VAL A 19 -4.50 8.85 7.79
CA VAL A 19 -3.88 10.13 7.39
C VAL A 19 -4.22 11.26 8.36
N LEU A 20 -5.45 11.32 8.87
CA LEU A 20 -5.78 12.28 9.92
C LEU A 20 -5.03 11.98 11.22
N GLY A 21 -4.75 10.72 11.54
CA GLY A 21 -3.89 10.35 12.65
C GLY A 21 -2.49 10.94 12.49
N ALA A 22 -1.90 10.74 11.30
CA ALA A 22 -0.57 11.24 10.96
C ALA A 22 -0.49 12.77 11.05
N LEU A 23 -1.47 13.46 10.46
CA LEU A 23 -1.50 14.93 10.45
C LEU A 23 -1.73 15.56 11.84
N ASN A 24 -2.24 14.78 12.80
CA ASN A 24 -2.46 15.22 14.17
C ASN A 24 -1.42 14.67 15.15
N ASP A 25 -0.36 14.02 14.66
CA ASP A 25 0.66 13.36 15.48
C ASP A 25 0.06 12.40 16.53
N ALA A 26 -1.02 11.70 16.14
CA ALA A 26 -1.68 10.73 17.00
C ALA A 26 -0.91 9.39 16.96
N ALA A 27 -0.92 8.64 18.06
CA ALA A 27 -0.28 7.31 18.10
C ALA A 27 -0.91 6.27 17.15
N GLY A 28 -2.08 6.55 16.56
CA GLY A 28 -2.78 5.66 15.66
C GLY A 28 -3.88 6.38 14.86
N PRO A 29 -4.83 5.65 14.27
CA PRO A 29 -5.89 6.25 13.46
C PRO A 29 -6.83 7.04 14.36
N VAL A 30 -7.33 8.19 13.87
CA VAL A 30 -8.37 8.93 14.60
C VAL A 30 -9.65 8.09 14.71
N SER A 31 -10.51 8.46 15.66
CA SER A 31 -11.80 7.79 15.82
C SER A 31 -12.68 7.94 14.57
N LYS A 32 -13.59 6.98 14.35
CA LYS A 32 -14.57 7.04 13.25
C LYS A 32 -15.40 8.33 13.28
N ASN A 33 -15.73 8.82 14.47
CA ASN A 33 -16.50 10.06 14.63
C ASN A 33 -15.69 11.29 14.17
N GLN A 34 -14.41 11.39 14.55
CA GLN A 34 -13.54 12.47 14.10
C GLN A 34 -13.37 12.46 12.57
N ALA A 35 -13.12 11.28 11.99
CA ALA A 35 -13.01 11.14 10.53
C ALA A 35 -14.33 11.48 9.84
N PHE A 36 -15.48 11.04 10.35
CA PHE A 36 -16.79 11.38 9.80
C PHE A 36 -17.06 12.89 9.83
N VAL A 37 -16.77 13.56 10.95
CA VAL A 37 -16.91 15.02 11.07
C VAL A 37 -16.03 15.74 10.06
N TRP A 38 -14.77 15.30 9.90
CA TRP A 38 -13.86 15.88 8.91
C TRP A 38 -14.40 15.69 7.48
N VAL A 39 -14.79 14.46 7.11
CA VAL A 39 -15.35 14.16 5.78
C VAL A 39 -16.57 15.03 5.52
N ARG A 40 -17.53 15.08 6.46
CA ARG A 40 -18.73 15.89 6.31
C ARG A 40 -18.41 17.36 6.03
N ARG A 41 -17.49 17.96 6.80
CA ARG A 41 -17.06 19.35 6.59
C ARG A 41 -16.44 19.55 5.21
N MET A 42 -15.60 18.62 4.76
CA MET A 42 -15.00 18.71 3.43
C MET A 42 -16.01 18.50 2.30
N GLN A 43 -17.07 17.71 2.53
CA GLN A 43 -18.19 17.60 1.60
C GLN A 43 -19.00 18.91 1.53
N GLU A 44 -19.28 19.54 2.67
CA GLU A 44 -19.97 20.85 2.74
C GLU A 44 -19.17 21.95 2.00
N LEU A 45 -17.84 21.87 2.00
CA LEU A 45 -16.96 22.76 1.23
C LEU A 45 -16.80 22.37 -0.25
N GLY A 46 -17.39 21.25 -0.68
CA GLY A 46 -17.27 20.72 -2.04
C GLY A 46 -15.86 20.23 -2.39
N MET A 47 -15.07 19.82 -1.39
CA MET A 47 -13.69 19.37 -1.56
C MET A 47 -13.56 17.84 -1.60
N ILE A 48 -14.49 17.12 -0.98
CA ILE A 48 -14.58 15.66 -0.97
C ILE A 48 -15.95 15.25 -1.47
N GLU A 49 -16.01 14.16 -2.21
CA GLU A 49 -17.25 13.45 -2.53
C GLU A 49 -17.19 12.02 -2.00
N ARG A 50 -18.37 11.41 -1.91
CA ARG A 50 -18.53 10.04 -1.45
C ARG A 50 -19.46 9.27 -2.37
N ALA A 51 -19.13 8.02 -2.63
CA ALA A 51 -19.96 7.13 -3.44
C ALA A 51 -20.07 5.76 -2.78
N ARG A 52 -21.25 5.14 -2.93
CA ARG A 52 -21.43 3.71 -2.67
C ARG A 52 -21.54 3.04 -4.02
N VAL A 53 -20.55 2.22 -4.33
CA VAL A 53 -20.45 1.56 -5.63
C VAL A 53 -20.49 0.05 -5.39
N PRO A 54 -21.61 -0.64 -5.69
CA PRO A 54 -21.61 -2.10 -5.75
C PRO A 54 -20.61 -2.58 -6.81
N PRO A 55 -19.86 -3.69 -6.59
CA PRO A 55 -19.94 -4.63 -5.47
C PRO A 55 -19.04 -4.28 -4.27
N PHE A 56 -18.38 -3.11 -4.27
CA PHE A 56 -17.42 -2.75 -3.24
C PHE A 56 -18.10 -2.50 -1.89
N ARG A 57 -17.52 -3.03 -0.82
CA ARG A 57 -18.04 -2.80 0.54
C ARG A 57 -17.66 -1.40 1.01
N GLY A 58 -18.63 -0.74 1.64
CA GLY A 58 -18.41 0.55 2.30
C GLY A 58 -18.66 1.75 1.38
N THR A 59 -18.14 2.89 1.81
CA THR A 59 -18.27 4.17 1.10
C THR A 59 -16.90 4.59 0.62
N MET A 60 -16.77 4.79 -0.69
CA MET A 60 -15.58 5.36 -1.30
C MET A 60 -15.58 6.87 -1.11
N LEU A 61 -14.39 7.42 -0.92
CA LEU A 61 -14.14 8.84 -0.73
C LEU A 61 -13.09 9.28 -1.76
N TYR A 62 -13.28 10.44 -2.37
CA TYR A 62 -12.31 11.02 -3.30
C TYR A 62 -12.34 12.54 -3.23
N ALA A 63 -11.21 13.17 -3.54
CA ALA A 63 -11.14 14.62 -3.67
C ALA A 63 -11.75 15.08 -5.00
N THR A 64 -12.51 16.17 -4.93
CA THR A 64 -13.15 16.74 -6.12
C THR A 64 -12.12 17.43 -7.01
N PRO A 65 -12.43 17.66 -8.30
CA PRO A 65 -11.57 18.46 -9.18
C PRO A 65 -11.27 19.86 -8.63
N ARG A 66 -12.20 20.43 -7.85
CA ARG A 66 -12.00 21.70 -7.15
C ARG A 66 -10.84 21.62 -6.16
N ALA A 67 -10.75 20.52 -5.40
CA ALA A 67 -9.77 20.35 -4.34
C ALA A 67 -8.35 20.06 -4.84
N ILE A 68 -8.21 19.17 -5.84
CA ILE A 68 -6.89 18.67 -6.27
C ILE A 68 -6.52 18.99 -7.72
N LYS A 69 -7.36 19.75 -8.44
CA LYS A 69 -7.14 20.13 -9.86
C LYS A 69 -6.94 18.94 -10.81
N LYS A 70 -7.47 17.76 -10.46
CA LYS A 70 -7.45 16.53 -11.26
C LYS A 70 -8.88 16.07 -11.54
N ARG A 71 -9.12 15.35 -12.64
CA ARG A 71 -10.44 14.77 -12.97
C ARG A 71 -10.96 13.91 -11.80
N ALA A 72 -12.28 13.74 -11.66
CA ALA A 72 -12.80 12.72 -10.75
C ALA A 72 -12.28 11.32 -11.15
N PRO A 73 -11.97 10.44 -10.18
CA PRO A 73 -11.61 9.05 -10.48
C PRO A 73 -12.80 8.31 -11.12
N ASP A 74 -12.49 7.32 -11.96
CA ASP A 74 -13.48 6.36 -12.43
C ASP A 74 -13.62 5.24 -11.40
N LEU A 75 -14.73 5.24 -10.68
CA LEU A 75 -14.96 4.32 -9.55
C LEU A 75 -15.36 2.91 -9.99
N LEU A 76 -15.70 2.71 -11.27
CA LEU A 76 -16.17 1.43 -11.81
C LEU A 76 -15.06 0.62 -12.47
N ARG A 77 -13.80 1.10 -12.40
CA ARG A 77 -12.65 0.37 -12.93
C ARG A 77 -12.47 -0.96 -12.19
N GLN A 78 -11.96 -1.95 -12.94
CA GLN A 78 -11.60 -3.24 -12.37
C GLN A 78 -10.52 -3.11 -11.29
N THR A 79 -9.65 -2.10 -11.39
CA THR A 79 -8.55 -1.81 -10.45
C THR A 79 -9.00 -1.10 -9.17
N THR A 80 -10.25 -0.61 -9.07
CA THR A 80 -10.68 0.20 -7.92
C THR A 80 -10.48 -0.50 -6.58
N ARG A 81 -10.71 -1.84 -6.51
CA ARG A 81 -10.46 -2.60 -5.26
C ARG A 81 -9.00 -2.50 -4.83
N HIS A 82 -8.10 -2.65 -5.80
CA HIS A 82 -6.66 -2.58 -5.60
C HIS A 82 -6.24 -1.17 -5.17
N GLU A 83 -6.70 -0.14 -5.89
CA GLU A 83 -6.44 1.27 -5.57
C GLU A 83 -6.89 1.67 -4.16
N LEU A 84 -8.03 1.14 -3.70
CA LEU A 84 -8.49 1.34 -2.32
C LEU A 84 -7.52 0.75 -1.30
N MET A 85 -6.94 -0.43 -1.56
CA MET A 85 -5.99 -1.06 -0.64
C MET A 85 -4.67 -0.32 -0.63
N VAL A 86 -4.15 0.05 -1.79
CA VAL A 86 -2.98 0.94 -1.91
C VAL A 86 -3.19 2.24 -1.13
N SER A 87 -4.40 2.83 -1.19
CA SER A 87 -4.70 4.04 -0.41
C SER A 87 -4.60 3.81 1.11
N VAL A 88 -5.06 2.66 1.63
CA VAL A 88 -4.99 2.35 3.07
C VAL A 88 -3.55 2.08 3.49
N ILE A 89 -2.77 1.38 2.66
CA ILE A 89 -1.34 1.15 2.86
C ILE A 89 -0.59 2.48 2.91
N SER A 90 -0.78 3.35 1.92
CA SER A 90 -0.13 4.66 1.86
C SER A 90 -0.39 5.50 3.11
N ALA A 91 -1.62 5.44 3.63
CA ALA A 91 -2.00 6.17 4.83
C ALA A 91 -1.25 5.68 6.08
N ARG A 92 -0.96 4.38 6.14
CA ARG A 92 -0.18 3.76 7.23
C ARG A 92 1.31 4.06 7.12
N TYR A 93 1.88 4.04 5.91
CA TYR A 93 3.25 4.53 5.68
C TYR A 93 3.39 5.99 6.13
N ILE A 94 2.48 6.87 5.71
CA ILE A 94 2.47 8.28 6.12
C ILE A 94 2.38 8.43 7.64
N HIS A 95 1.53 7.62 8.30
CA HIS A 95 1.43 7.62 9.75
C HIS A 95 2.70 7.13 10.44
N ALA A 96 3.37 6.12 9.88
CA ALA A 96 4.65 5.61 10.36
C ALA A 96 5.83 6.57 10.08
N GLY A 97 5.59 7.78 9.57
CA GLY A 97 6.63 8.78 9.30
C GLY A 97 7.32 8.63 7.94
N TRP A 98 6.79 7.78 7.06
CA TRP A 98 7.32 7.62 5.70
C TRP A 98 6.70 8.62 4.73
N HIS A 99 7.50 9.08 3.76
CA HIS A 99 6.95 9.70 2.57
C HIS A 99 6.33 8.64 1.65
N TRP A 100 5.30 9.00 0.89
CA TRP A 100 4.65 8.09 -0.06
C TRP A 100 4.39 8.81 -1.38
N ASP A 101 4.76 8.19 -2.49
CA ASP A 101 4.43 8.63 -3.84
C ASP A 101 4.04 7.45 -4.75
N ARG A 102 3.62 7.76 -5.98
CA ARG A 102 3.46 6.78 -7.06
C ARG A 102 4.82 6.41 -7.60
N ASP A 103 4.97 5.14 -7.98
CA ASP A 103 6.09 4.73 -8.80
C ASP A 103 5.87 5.21 -10.23
N LEU A 104 6.45 6.36 -10.57
CA LEU A 104 6.46 6.87 -11.93
C LEU A 104 7.87 6.69 -12.47
N ASP A 105 8.26 5.43 -12.70
CA ASP A 105 9.54 5.15 -13.33
C ASP A 105 9.54 5.74 -14.74
N LYS A 106 10.66 6.36 -15.11
CA LYS A 106 10.83 7.03 -16.40
C LYS A 106 11.26 6.04 -17.50
N ALA A 107 11.72 4.86 -17.12
CA ALA A 107 12.05 3.81 -18.07
C ALA A 107 10.79 2.99 -18.40
N GLU A 108 10.22 3.19 -19.60
CA GLU A 108 9.00 2.52 -20.08
C GLU A 108 9.03 0.97 -20.02
N ALA A 109 10.21 0.38 -19.85
CA ALA A 109 10.41 -1.07 -19.81
C ALA A 109 10.40 -1.68 -18.40
N LEU A 110 10.53 -0.86 -17.34
CA LEU A 110 10.56 -1.36 -15.97
C LEU A 110 9.15 -1.48 -15.40
N HIS A 111 8.98 -2.45 -14.50
CA HIS A 111 7.74 -2.65 -13.77
C HIS A 111 7.60 -1.57 -12.70
N GLU A 112 6.49 -0.84 -12.77
CA GLU A 112 6.08 0.13 -11.75
C GLU A 112 5.47 -0.60 -10.55
N ALA A 113 6.00 -0.32 -9.37
CA ALA A 113 5.42 -0.73 -8.10
C ALA A 113 4.08 -0.02 -7.85
N ASP A 114 3.24 -0.60 -7.00
CA ASP A 114 1.95 0.00 -6.64
C ASP A 114 2.11 1.32 -5.86
N GLY A 115 3.26 1.50 -5.21
CA GLY A 115 3.73 2.78 -4.69
C GLY A 115 5.17 2.73 -4.22
N VAL A 116 5.71 3.90 -3.94
CA VAL A 116 7.07 4.07 -3.41
C VAL A 116 6.96 4.78 -2.08
N ALA A 117 7.56 4.21 -1.03
CA ALA A 117 7.67 4.87 0.26
C ALA A 117 9.13 5.13 0.59
N SER A 118 9.46 6.27 1.19
CA SER A 118 10.84 6.57 1.60
C SER A 118 10.92 7.15 3.00
N SER A 119 11.93 6.74 3.74
CA SER A 119 12.22 7.21 5.10
C SER A 119 13.69 6.92 5.45
N ASP A 120 14.35 7.86 6.13
CA ASP A 120 15.70 7.71 6.70
C ASP A 120 16.73 6.98 5.82
N GLY A 121 16.74 7.32 4.54
CA GLY A 121 17.71 6.77 3.58
C GLY A 121 17.32 5.42 2.99
N VAL A 122 16.21 4.79 3.41
CA VAL A 122 15.65 3.56 2.81
C VAL A 122 14.46 3.89 1.93
N THR A 123 14.30 3.16 0.83
CA THR A 123 13.16 3.29 -0.08
C THR A 123 12.49 1.94 -0.33
N ASP A 124 11.18 1.89 -0.16
CA ASP A 124 10.35 0.70 -0.34
C ASP A 124 9.62 0.79 -1.69
N LEU A 125 9.86 -0.20 -2.54
CA LEU A 125 9.01 -0.50 -3.69
C LEU A 125 7.88 -1.41 -3.20
N VAL A 126 6.69 -0.85 -3.05
CA VAL A 126 5.56 -1.53 -2.40
C VAL A 126 4.64 -2.18 -3.43
N GLU A 127 4.40 -3.46 -3.26
CA GLU A 127 3.53 -4.31 -4.06
C GLU A 127 2.35 -4.82 -3.24
N VAL A 128 1.14 -4.72 -3.79
CA VAL A 128 -0.10 -5.20 -3.17
C VAL A 128 -0.58 -6.44 -3.91
N GLU A 129 -0.49 -7.60 -3.25
CA GLU A 129 -0.83 -8.87 -3.87
C GLU A 129 -2.08 -9.48 -3.23
N LEU A 130 -3.25 -9.19 -3.81
CA LEU A 130 -4.52 -9.74 -3.33
C LEU A 130 -4.78 -11.17 -3.83
N THR A 131 -4.24 -11.52 -5.00
CA THR A 131 -4.41 -12.82 -5.66
C THR A 131 -3.09 -13.24 -6.30
N ALA A 132 -2.67 -14.48 -6.12
CA ALA A 132 -1.40 -14.94 -6.67
C ALA A 132 -1.32 -14.75 -8.20
N LYS A 133 -0.24 -14.11 -8.66
CA LYS A 133 0.10 -14.03 -10.08
C LYS A 133 0.66 -15.36 -10.58
N ARG A 134 0.64 -15.53 -11.91
CA ARG A 134 1.31 -16.67 -12.56
C ARG A 134 2.82 -16.55 -12.39
N ARG A 135 3.51 -17.69 -12.34
CA ARG A 135 4.97 -17.77 -12.18
C ARG A 135 5.73 -16.89 -13.18
N THR A 136 5.38 -16.94 -14.47
CA THR A 136 6.03 -16.12 -15.50
C THR A 136 5.92 -14.63 -15.24
N ARG A 137 4.83 -14.17 -14.61
CA ARG A 137 4.66 -12.77 -14.24
C ARG A 137 5.59 -12.37 -13.08
N TYR A 138 5.78 -13.24 -12.08
CA TYR A 138 6.77 -12.96 -11.04
C TYR A 138 8.20 -12.94 -11.59
N GLU A 139 8.52 -13.79 -12.56
CA GLU A 139 9.84 -13.78 -13.23
C GLU A 139 10.12 -12.43 -13.92
N GLU A 140 9.11 -11.84 -14.58
CA GLU A 140 9.21 -10.49 -15.17
C GLU A 140 9.39 -9.41 -14.10
N VAL A 141 8.53 -9.40 -13.09
CA VAL A 141 8.54 -8.39 -12.02
C VAL A 141 9.84 -8.42 -11.22
N PHE A 142 10.30 -9.61 -10.81
CA PHE A 142 11.52 -9.75 -10.04
C PHE A 142 12.77 -9.38 -10.83
N ARG A 143 12.79 -9.65 -12.14
CA ARG A 143 13.89 -9.18 -12.99
C ARG A 143 13.97 -7.65 -12.99
N SER A 144 12.82 -6.98 -13.17
CA SER A 144 12.77 -5.53 -13.16
C SER A 144 13.17 -4.95 -11.79
N PHE A 145 12.73 -5.55 -10.69
CA PHE A 145 13.17 -5.10 -9.37
C PHE A 145 14.64 -5.35 -9.11
N ARG A 146 15.20 -6.45 -9.62
CA ARG A 146 16.64 -6.69 -9.52
C ARG A 146 17.47 -5.58 -10.15
N GLU A 147 17.11 -5.17 -11.36
CA GLU A 147 17.80 -4.08 -12.06
C GLU A 147 17.79 -2.79 -11.21
N ARG A 148 16.65 -2.47 -10.60
CA ARG A 148 16.52 -1.30 -9.71
C ARG A 148 17.31 -1.44 -8.42
N LEU A 149 17.27 -2.63 -7.80
CA LEU A 149 18.01 -2.93 -6.57
C LEU A 149 19.53 -2.88 -6.81
N ASP A 150 20.02 -3.31 -7.98
CA ASP A 150 21.43 -3.23 -8.33
C ASP A 150 21.91 -1.77 -8.47
N ASP A 151 21.03 -0.87 -8.95
CA ASP A 151 21.33 0.55 -9.14
C ASP A 151 21.28 1.37 -7.84
N ASP A 152 20.42 1.01 -6.88
CA ASP A 152 20.28 1.71 -5.61
C ASP A 152 20.35 0.73 -4.43
N PRO A 153 21.42 0.74 -3.62
CA PRO A 153 21.60 -0.19 -2.50
C PRO A 153 20.62 0.03 -1.34
N GLU A 154 19.95 1.18 -1.29
CA GLU A 154 19.01 1.54 -0.24
C GLU A 154 17.57 1.12 -0.54
N LEU A 155 17.31 0.63 -1.75
CA LEU A 155 15.99 0.08 -2.10
C LEU A 155 15.70 -1.23 -1.37
N ARG A 156 14.43 -1.49 -1.12
CA ARG A 156 13.92 -2.82 -0.82
C ARG A 156 12.56 -2.99 -1.47
N VAL A 157 12.16 -4.23 -1.68
CA VAL A 157 10.85 -4.57 -2.22
C VAL A 157 9.97 -5.04 -1.07
N VAL A 158 8.72 -4.60 -1.03
CA VAL A 158 7.77 -4.96 0.03
C VAL A 158 6.49 -5.48 -0.58
N TYR A 159 6.25 -6.78 -0.46
CA TYR A 159 5.01 -7.43 -0.83
C TYR A 159 4.04 -7.48 0.36
N LEU A 160 2.92 -6.80 0.21
CA LEU A 160 1.80 -6.83 1.15
C LEU A 160 0.71 -7.72 0.56
N CYS A 161 0.46 -8.87 1.19
CA CYS A 161 -0.27 -9.96 0.56
C CYS A 161 -1.50 -10.42 1.34
N THR A 162 -2.43 -11.08 0.63
CA THR A 162 -3.25 -12.13 1.26
C THR A 162 -2.38 -13.35 1.53
N VAL A 163 -2.73 -14.18 2.52
CA VAL A 163 -1.95 -15.38 2.89
C VAL A 163 -1.66 -16.30 1.69
N ASP A 164 -2.65 -16.52 0.82
CA ASP A 164 -2.49 -17.40 -0.34
C ASP A 164 -1.52 -16.82 -1.38
N ALA A 165 -1.57 -15.51 -1.60
CA ALA A 165 -0.66 -14.81 -2.50
C ALA A 165 0.76 -14.77 -1.92
N GLY A 166 0.90 -14.43 -0.64
CA GLY A 166 2.18 -14.35 0.05
C GLY A 166 2.92 -15.68 0.05
N ARG A 167 2.21 -16.80 0.19
CA ARG A 167 2.80 -18.14 0.03
C ARG A 167 3.46 -18.33 -1.34
N VAL A 168 2.81 -17.88 -2.42
CA VAL A 168 3.34 -18.02 -3.78
C VAL A 168 4.53 -17.08 -4.00
N VAL A 169 4.46 -15.84 -3.52
CA VAL A 169 5.58 -14.89 -3.57
C VAL A 169 6.80 -15.45 -2.85
N ARG A 170 6.64 -15.98 -1.63
CA ARG A 170 7.72 -16.61 -0.86
C ARG A 170 8.31 -17.83 -1.57
N ASP A 171 7.48 -18.68 -2.18
CA ASP A 171 7.99 -19.83 -2.95
C ASP A 171 8.84 -19.36 -4.15
N ALA A 172 8.40 -18.29 -4.84
CA ALA A 172 9.13 -17.71 -5.94
C ALA A 172 10.44 -17.00 -5.51
N LEU A 173 10.50 -16.45 -4.30
CA LEU A 173 11.71 -15.86 -3.70
C LEU A 173 12.66 -16.91 -3.13
N THR A 174 12.18 -18.09 -2.73
CA THR A 174 13.03 -19.12 -2.09
C THR A 174 13.50 -20.22 -3.05
N LYS A 175 12.72 -20.51 -4.09
CA LYS A 175 12.98 -21.60 -5.05
C LYS A 175 12.86 -21.17 -6.51
N GLY A 176 12.54 -19.90 -6.76
CA GLY A 176 12.23 -19.38 -8.08
C GLY A 176 13.20 -18.30 -8.55
N ALA A 177 12.74 -17.47 -9.49
CA ALA A 177 13.57 -16.42 -10.08
C ALA A 177 13.89 -15.26 -9.13
N GLY A 178 13.26 -15.19 -7.95
CA GLY A 178 13.46 -14.11 -6.99
C GLY A 178 14.55 -14.36 -5.95
N MET A 179 15.31 -15.45 -6.07
CA MET A 179 16.28 -15.88 -5.03
C MET A 179 17.38 -14.86 -4.73
N ASP A 180 17.81 -14.08 -5.72
CA ASP A 180 18.85 -13.06 -5.55
C ASP A 180 18.34 -11.77 -4.89
N ILE A 181 17.08 -11.39 -5.16
CA ILE A 181 16.44 -10.24 -4.51
C ILE A 181 15.82 -10.58 -3.15
N ALA A 182 15.80 -11.85 -2.76
CA ALA A 182 15.14 -12.32 -1.54
C ALA A 182 15.67 -11.65 -0.27
N SER A 183 16.98 -11.37 -0.21
CA SER A 183 17.60 -10.68 0.94
C SER A 183 17.18 -9.22 1.11
N ARG A 184 16.49 -8.66 0.12
CA ARG A 184 15.98 -7.28 0.07
C ARG A 184 14.48 -7.23 -0.23
N THR A 185 13.77 -8.35 -0.06
CA THR A 185 12.32 -8.43 -0.29
C THR A 185 11.58 -8.85 0.98
N TYR A 186 10.73 -7.98 1.52
CA TYR A 186 9.79 -8.30 2.60
C TYR A 186 8.50 -8.87 2.05
N VAL A 187 7.94 -9.90 2.69
CA VAL A 187 6.61 -10.45 2.35
C VAL A 187 5.76 -10.57 3.60
N VAL A 188 4.70 -9.76 3.67
CA VAL A 188 3.86 -9.61 4.86
C VAL A 188 2.40 -9.95 4.54
N ASP A 189 1.79 -10.85 5.31
CA ASP A 189 0.41 -11.30 5.11
C ASP A 189 -0.59 -10.41 5.87
N LEU A 190 -0.99 -9.29 5.26
CA LEU A 190 -1.80 -8.27 5.94
C LEU A 190 -3.29 -8.29 5.62
N PHE A 191 -3.65 -8.97 4.53
CA PHE A 191 -5.00 -8.92 4.01
C PHE A 191 -5.80 -10.17 4.35
N GLY A 192 -7.04 -9.94 4.80
CA GLY A 192 -8.06 -10.99 4.85
C GLY A 192 -8.43 -11.47 3.46
N ARG A 193 -9.22 -12.55 3.36
CA ARG A 193 -9.71 -13.07 2.07
C ARG A 193 -10.54 -12.05 1.28
N ASP A 194 -11.20 -11.14 2.00
CA ASP A 194 -11.94 -10.02 1.43
C ASP A 194 -11.03 -8.84 1.02
N GLY A 195 -9.72 -8.97 1.22
CA GLY A 195 -8.70 -7.99 0.87
C GLY A 195 -8.56 -6.87 1.89
N ALA A 196 -9.32 -6.86 2.98
CA ALA A 196 -9.20 -5.81 4.00
C ALA A 196 -7.93 -6.00 4.84
N TRP A 197 -7.27 -4.88 5.20
CA TRP A 197 -6.17 -4.90 6.17
C TRP A 197 -6.68 -5.42 7.53
N ILE A 198 -5.98 -6.38 8.12
CA ILE A 198 -6.34 -7.01 9.39
C ILE A 198 -5.67 -6.26 10.54
N GLY A 199 -6.47 -5.81 11.51
CA GLY A 199 -5.97 -5.16 12.73
C GLY A 199 -5.55 -3.70 12.55
N ASP A 200 -5.25 -3.05 13.67
CA ASP A 200 -4.72 -1.68 13.68
C ASP A 200 -3.19 -1.68 13.86
N GLU A 201 -2.60 -2.80 14.26
CA GLU A 201 -1.19 -2.95 14.58
C GLU A 201 -0.30 -2.92 13.34
N TYR A 202 0.95 -2.49 13.55
CA TYR A 202 1.99 -2.55 12.54
C TYR A 202 2.74 -3.88 12.57
N PRO A 203 2.97 -4.50 11.41
CA PRO A 203 3.83 -5.68 11.33
C PRO A 203 5.23 -5.32 11.81
N ALA A 204 5.82 -6.20 12.60
CA ALA A 204 7.19 -6.03 13.07
C ALA A 204 8.15 -5.88 11.88
N GLY A 205 9.04 -4.89 11.96
CA GLY A 205 10.07 -4.64 10.93
C GLY A 205 9.58 -4.00 9.63
N LEU A 206 8.27 -3.96 9.34
CA LEU A 206 7.77 -3.36 8.08
C LEU A 206 8.18 -1.90 7.94
N PHE A 207 8.06 -1.11 9.00
CA PHE A 207 8.39 0.32 8.99
C PHE A 207 9.78 0.62 9.55
N ASP A 208 10.62 -0.39 9.73
CA ASP A 208 11.99 -0.20 10.15
C ASP A 208 12.83 0.31 8.97
N ALA A 209 13.10 1.62 8.98
CA ALA A 209 13.90 2.30 7.97
C ALA A 209 15.42 2.24 8.26
N THR A 210 15.86 1.46 9.27
CA THR A 210 17.28 1.41 9.64
C THR A 210 18.10 0.44 8.80
N SER A 211 17.46 -0.41 7.99
CA SER A 211 18.16 -1.33 7.10
C SER A 211 17.39 -1.60 5.79
N PRO A 212 18.06 -1.55 4.63
CA PRO A 212 17.49 -1.99 3.36
C PRO A 212 17.51 -3.52 3.21
N LYS A 213 18.15 -4.24 4.15
CA LYS A 213 18.19 -5.70 4.14
C LYS A 213 17.12 -6.27 5.06
N VAL A 214 16.51 -7.34 4.59
CA VAL A 214 15.60 -8.14 5.40
C VAL A 214 16.45 -9.06 6.25
N ALA A 215 16.40 -8.91 7.58
CA ALA A 215 16.90 -9.97 8.45
C ALA A 215 16.19 -11.26 8.04
N ALA A 216 16.93 -12.35 7.82
CA ALA A 216 16.37 -13.63 7.40
C ALA A 216 15.41 -14.15 8.48
N SER A 217 14.19 -13.64 8.50
CA SER A 217 13.13 -14.05 9.39
C SER A 217 12.22 -14.96 8.60
N GLU A 218 11.81 -16.04 9.26
CA GLU A 218 10.62 -16.80 8.94
C GLU A 218 9.46 -15.88 8.52
N PRO A 219 8.47 -16.39 7.76
CA PRO A 219 7.31 -15.61 7.36
C PRO A 219 6.84 -14.71 8.51
N ILE A 220 6.82 -13.41 8.29
CA ILE A 220 6.13 -12.52 9.22
C ILE A 220 4.65 -12.88 9.05
N GLU A 221 4.20 -13.83 9.87
CA GLU A 221 2.80 -14.17 10.00
C GLU A 221 2.10 -12.88 10.40
N GLY A 222 1.49 -12.23 9.42
CA GLY A 222 0.61 -11.13 9.74
C GLY A 222 -0.58 -11.66 10.54
N ILE A 223 -1.27 -10.74 11.19
CA ILE A 223 -2.33 -11.00 12.18
C ILE A 223 -3.40 -11.98 11.66
N GLY A 224 -3.57 -12.09 10.33
CA GLY A 224 -4.47 -13.05 9.68
C GLY A 224 -4.11 -14.53 9.82
N ALA A 225 -2.89 -14.90 10.23
CA ALA A 225 -2.54 -16.29 10.50
C ALA A 225 -3.34 -16.88 11.69
N TRP A 226 -3.70 -16.02 12.65
CA TRP A 226 -4.35 -16.39 13.92
C TRP A 226 -5.89 -16.36 13.88
N MET A 227 -6.49 -15.86 12.81
CA MET A 227 -7.96 -15.80 12.63
C MET A 227 -8.51 -16.95 11.76
N ARG A 228 -7.95 -18.16 11.90
CA ARG A 228 -8.49 -19.38 11.29
C ARG A 228 -9.52 -20.06 12.18
#